data_AF-A0A1D9PRJ0-F1
#
_entry.id   AF-A0A1D9PRJ0-F1
#
_cell.length_a   1.000
_cell.length_b   1.000
_cell.length_c   1.000
_cell.angle_alpha   90.00
_cell.angle_beta   90.00
_cell.angle_gamma   90.00
#
_symmetry.space_group_name_H-M   'P 1'
#
loop_
_entity.id
_entity.type
_entity.pdbx_description
1 polymer ?
#
loop_
_entity_poly.entity_id
_entity_poly.type
_entity_poly.pdbx_seq_one_letter_code
_entity_poly.pdbx_strand_id
1 'polypeptide(L)'
;MSPHFQPTEKSHILNLCTQHHIRAGQRTRPGTWTQIIHDMELEMRKHLPGGQYFNTDPWPLRRYQPKRISCLALRWMRQEAKEPRIRKLVDLQMYRAKGGKTLTEIIEEHVASGLCVRTDFGFGAGRPGWV
;
A
#
# COMPACT_ATOMS: atom_id res chain seq x y z
N MET A 1 25.91 -10.89 8.25
CA MET A 1 24.62 -11.24 7.61
C MET A 1 23.50 -10.48 8.32
N SER A 2 22.74 -9.63 7.62
CA SER A 2 21.58 -8.95 8.22
C SER A 2 20.46 -9.97 8.42
N PRO A 3 19.84 -10.04 9.60
CA PRO A 3 18.84 -11.05 9.87
C PRO A 3 17.56 -10.72 9.07
N HIS A 4 17.26 -11.52 8.04
CA HIS A 4 16.04 -11.35 7.23
C HIS A 4 14.81 -11.63 8.09
N PHE A 5 13.80 -10.76 8.06
CA PHE A 5 12.54 -10.94 8.78
C PHE A 5 11.66 -11.95 8.03
N GLN A 6 10.98 -12.82 8.77
CA GLN A 6 9.98 -13.73 8.20
C GLN A 6 8.84 -12.92 7.55
N PRO A 7 8.14 -13.42 6.51
CA PRO A 7 7.00 -12.71 5.92
C PRO A 7 5.89 -12.40 6.94
N THR A 8 5.62 -13.34 7.86
CA THR A 8 4.64 -13.20 8.95
C THR A 8 5.05 -12.10 9.92
N GLU A 9 6.31 -12.10 10.36
CA GLU A 9 6.92 -11.07 11.19
C GLU A 9 6.86 -9.67 10.53
N LYS A 10 7.17 -9.56 9.23
CA LYS A 10 7.00 -8.31 8.45
C LYS A 10 5.54 -7.84 8.48
N SER A 11 4.60 -8.73 8.20
CA SER A 11 3.18 -8.39 8.15
C SER A 11 2.65 -7.90 9.51
N HIS A 12 3.09 -8.53 10.60
CA HIS A 12 2.75 -8.14 11.95
C HIS A 12 3.28 -6.74 12.29
N ILE A 13 4.56 -6.45 11.98
CA ILE A 13 5.15 -5.12 12.16
C ILE A 13 4.36 -4.03 11.41
N LEU A 14 3.94 -4.31 10.18
CA LEU A 14 3.16 -3.36 9.38
C LEU A 14 1.73 -3.17 9.92
N ASN A 15 1.12 -4.23 10.44
CA ASN A 15 -0.16 -4.14 11.12
C ASN A 15 -0.07 -3.26 12.38
N LEU A 16 0.96 -3.48 13.23
CA LEU A 16 1.23 -2.63 14.40
C LEU A 16 1.46 -1.17 14.00
N CYS A 17 2.20 -0.92 12.90
CA CYS A 17 2.37 0.44 12.38
C CYS A 17 1.03 1.08 12.00
N THR A 18 0.10 0.30 11.42
CA THR A 18 -1.23 0.76 11.04
C THR A 18 -2.09 1.09 12.26
N GLN A 19 -2.08 0.21 13.27
CA GLN A 19 -2.79 0.40 14.55
C GLN A 19 -2.31 1.64 15.31
N HIS A 20 -1.01 1.92 15.28
CA HIS A 20 -0.43 3.12 15.89
C HIS A 20 -0.46 4.36 14.98
N HIS A 21 -1.15 4.31 13.84
CA HIS A 21 -1.26 5.40 12.87
C HIS A 21 0.11 5.96 12.41
N ILE A 22 1.12 5.10 12.29
CA ILE A 22 2.43 5.49 11.79
C ILE A 22 2.37 5.65 10.29
N ARG A 23 2.76 6.83 9.79
CA ARG A 23 2.86 7.13 8.36
C ARG A 23 4.28 7.49 7.97
N ALA A 24 4.67 7.06 6.77
CA ALA A 24 5.96 7.46 6.21
C ALA A 24 6.02 8.99 6.05
N GLY A 25 7.04 9.62 6.64
CA GLY A 25 7.24 11.07 6.58
C GLY A 25 6.58 11.85 7.72
N GLN A 26 5.83 11.21 8.62
CA GLN A 26 5.31 11.83 9.83
C GLN A 26 6.16 11.48 11.05
N ARG A 27 6.28 12.42 11.99
CA ARG A 27 6.97 12.19 13.26
C ARG A 27 6.15 11.23 14.11
N THR A 28 6.73 10.10 14.48
CA THR A 28 6.11 9.16 15.43
C THR A 28 6.09 9.76 16.83
N ARG A 29 5.03 9.49 17.60
CA ARG A 29 4.97 9.90 19.01
C ARG A 29 6.11 9.25 19.81
N PRO A 30 6.68 9.95 20.82
CA PRO A 30 7.66 9.35 21.72
C PRO A 30 7.10 8.07 22.35
N GLY A 31 7.93 7.02 22.47
CA GLY A 31 7.54 5.75 23.09
C GLY A 31 6.78 4.76 22.20
N THR A 32 6.20 5.18 21.06
CA THR A 32 5.46 4.27 20.18
C THR A 32 6.32 3.10 19.67
N TRP A 33 7.57 3.36 19.30
CA TRP A 33 8.47 2.28 18.86
C TRP A 33 8.84 1.32 19.98
N THR A 34 8.87 1.79 21.23
CA THR A 34 9.07 0.95 22.40
C THR A 34 7.84 0.05 22.63
N GLN A 35 6.63 0.60 22.47
CA GLN A 35 5.39 -0.19 22.54
C GLN A 35 5.34 -1.27 21.47
N ILE A 36 5.64 -0.92 20.22
CA ILE A 36 5.71 -1.90 19.12
C ILE A 36 6.70 -3.02 19.43
N ILE A 37 7.84 -2.72 20.05
CA ILE A 37 8.80 -3.74 20.46
C ILE A 37 8.22 -4.66 21.52
N HIS A 38 7.54 -4.10 22.51
CA HIS A 38 6.90 -4.89 23.55
C HIS A 38 5.87 -5.86 22.95
N ASP A 39 5.04 -5.38 22.02
CA ASP A 39 4.02 -6.18 21.35
C ASP A 39 4.67 -7.28 20.48
N MET A 40 5.77 -6.95 19.78
CA MET A 40 6.58 -7.92 19.04
C MET A 40 7.18 -9.00 19.94
N GLU A 41 7.68 -8.64 21.12
CA GLU A 41 8.24 -9.59 22.08
C GLU A 41 7.18 -10.50 22.68
N LEU A 42 5.97 -9.97 22.93
CA LEU A 42 4.82 -10.77 23.36
C LEU A 42 4.38 -11.75 22.27
N GLU A 43 4.30 -11.30 21.03
CA GLU A 43 3.94 -12.18 19.91
C GLU A 43 5.01 -13.24 19.69
N MET A 44 6.30 -12.86 19.68
CA MET A 44 7.42 -13.79 19.54
C MET A 44 7.34 -14.95 20.53
N ARG A 45 6.91 -14.73 21.78
CA ARG A 45 6.73 -15.82 22.77
C ARG A 45 5.76 -16.91 22.32
N LYS A 46 4.71 -16.56 21.56
CA LYS A 46 3.76 -17.53 21.00
C LYS A 46 4.38 -18.37 19.89
N HIS A 47 5.46 -17.89 19.28
CA HIS A 47 6.16 -18.51 18.17
C HIS A 47 7.49 -19.19 18.57
N LEU A 48 7.84 -19.17 19.86
CA LEU A 48 8.99 -19.89 20.43
C LEU A 48 8.60 -21.31 20.87
N PRO A 49 9.56 -22.23 21.10
CA PRO A 49 9.26 -23.59 21.55
C PRO A 49 8.30 -23.61 22.75
N GLY A 50 7.21 -24.38 22.65
CA GLY A 50 6.13 -24.43 23.65
C GLY A 50 5.04 -23.36 23.49
N GLY A 51 5.22 -22.42 22.57
CA GLY A 51 4.21 -21.43 22.18
C GLY A 51 3.17 -22.01 21.21
N GLN A 52 2.01 -21.34 21.16
CA GLN A 52 0.84 -21.75 20.39
C GLN A 52 1.12 -21.96 18.88
N TYR A 53 2.02 -21.17 18.30
CA TYR A 53 2.27 -21.12 16.86
C TYR A 53 3.63 -21.70 16.45
N PHE A 54 4.41 -22.25 17.39
CA PHE A 54 5.77 -22.73 17.12
C PHE A 54 5.84 -23.75 15.98
N ASN A 55 4.91 -24.70 15.94
CA ASN A 55 4.92 -25.77 14.93
C ASN A 55 4.51 -25.29 13.54
N THR A 56 3.72 -24.22 13.45
CA THR A 56 3.13 -23.75 12.19
C THR A 56 3.85 -22.53 11.60
N ASP A 57 4.34 -21.63 12.46
CA ASP A 57 5.05 -20.40 12.08
C ASP A 57 6.10 -20.07 13.15
N PRO A 58 7.27 -20.75 13.17
CA PRO A 58 8.29 -20.49 14.17
C PRO A 58 8.99 -19.16 13.89
N TRP A 59 9.10 -18.32 14.93
CA TRP A 59 9.88 -17.10 14.85
C TRP A 59 11.29 -17.32 15.41
N PRO A 60 12.33 -16.82 14.72
CA PRO A 60 13.68 -16.83 15.26
C PRO A 60 13.77 -15.92 16.50
N LEU A 61 14.50 -16.35 17.53
CA LEU A 61 14.78 -15.51 18.69
C LEU A 61 15.57 -14.27 18.29
N ARG A 62 14.99 -13.08 18.48
CA ARG A 62 15.58 -11.80 18.07
C ARG A 62 15.49 -10.77 19.17
N ARG A 63 16.49 -9.88 19.21
CA ARG A 63 16.45 -8.65 20.00
C ARG A 63 15.98 -7.52 19.10
N TYR A 64 14.79 -7.03 19.37
CA TYR A 64 14.18 -5.95 18.64
C TYR A 64 14.73 -4.60 19.11
N GLN A 65 15.26 -3.80 18.17
CA GLN A 65 15.80 -2.47 18.47
C GLN A 65 14.94 -1.39 17.81
N PRO A 66 14.57 -0.30 18.52
CA PRO A 66 13.65 0.71 18.00
C PRO A 66 14.15 1.32 16.68
N LYS A 67 15.44 1.66 16.63
CA LYS A 67 16.08 2.24 15.43
C LYS A 67 16.02 1.30 14.23
N ARG A 68 16.21 -0.01 14.43
CA ARG A 68 16.20 -0.99 13.33
C ARG A 68 14.79 -1.22 12.81
N ILE A 69 13.83 -1.46 13.71
CA ILE A 69 12.43 -1.69 13.32
C ILE A 69 11.86 -0.46 12.63
N SER A 70 12.08 0.73 13.18
CA SER A 70 11.57 1.97 12.58
C SER A 70 12.10 2.19 11.16
N CYS A 71 13.41 2.03 10.94
CA CYS A 71 13.98 2.13 9.60
C CYS A 71 13.40 1.09 8.63
N LEU A 72 13.24 -0.16 9.06
CA LEU A 72 12.70 -1.24 8.22
C LEU A 72 11.22 -1.03 7.90
N ALA A 73 10.40 -0.76 8.91
CA ALA A 73 8.97 -0.50 8.77
C ALA A 73 8.71 0.68 7.83
N LEU A 74 9.45 1.80 7.99
CA LEU A 74 9.35 2.95 7.09
C LEU A 74 9.78 2.63 5.66
N ARG A 75 10.80 1.78 5.48
CA ARG A 75 11.21 1.32 4.15
C ARG A 75 10.13 0.46 3.50
N TRP A 76 9.54 -0.48 4.24
CA TRP A 76 8.47 -1.34 3.75
C TRP A 76 7.20 -0.54 3.42
N MET A 77 6.77 0.38 4.28
CA MET A 77 5.64 1.28 4.00
C MET A 77 5.85 2.09 2.71
N ARG A 78 7.09 2.57 2.46
CA ARG A 78 7.42 3.26 1.20
C ARG A 78 7.39 2.34 -0.01
N GLN A 79 7.79 1.08 0.15
CA GLN A 79 7.72 0.08 -0.93
C GLN A 79 6.26 -0.26 -1.24
N GLU A 80 5.43 -0.47 -0.22
CA GLU A 80 4.00 -0.75 -0.40
C GLU A 80 3.25 0.45 -0.98
N ALA A 81 3.63 1.69 -0.64
CA ALA A 81 3.08 2.88 -1.30
C ALA A 81 3.49 3.00 -2.78
N LYS A 82 4.61 2.40 -3.18
CA LYS A 82 5.06 2.36 -4.58
C LYS A 82 4.39 1.24 -5.37
N GLU A 83 4.08 0.10 -4.75
CA GLU A 83 3.43 -1.04 -5.43
C GLU A 83 2.16 -0.67 -6.21
N PRO A 84 1.17 0.08 -5.70
CA PRO A 84 -0.03 0.40 -6.47
C PRO A 84 0.28 1.34 -7.64
N ARG A 85 1.30 2.21 -7.53
CA ARG A 85 1.77 3.03 -8.65
C ARG A 85 2.49 2.19 -9.70
N ILE A 86 3.29 1.23 -9.27
CA ILE A 86 3.98 0.29 -10.16
C ILE A 86 2.98 -0.63 -10.85
N ARG A 87 2.01 -1.20 -10.13
CA ARG A 87 0.92 -2.00 -10.72
C ARG A 87 0.14 -1.19 -11.76
N LYS A 88 -0.31 0.03 -11.41
CA LYS A 88 -0.98 0.92 -12.38
C LYS A 88 -0.11 1.23 -13.60
N LEU A 89 1.20 1.44 -13.43
CA LEU A 89 2.13 1.66 -14.54
C LEU A 89 2.29 0.41 -15.41
N VAL A 90 2.41 -0.77 -14.80
CA VAL A 90 2.50 -2.05 -15.51
C VAL A 90 1.19 -2.35 -16.26
N ASP A 91 0.04 -2.12 -15.63
CA ASP A 91 -1.28 -2.29 -16.25
C ASP A 91 -1.47 -1.33 -17.44
N LEU A 92 -1.06 -0.07 -17.29
CA LEU A 92 -1.06 0.92 -18.38
C LEU A 92 -0.10 0.53 -19.51
N GLN A 93 1.10 0.04 -19.18
CA GLN A 93 2.06 -0.46 -20.17
C GLN A 93 1.51 -1.68 -20.91
N MET A 94 0.87 -2.62 -20.21
CA MET A 94 0.24 -3.78 -20.82
C MET A 94 -0.95 -3.41 -21.70
N TYR A 95 -1.76 -2.43 -21.28
CA TYR A 95 -2.86 -1.90 -22.08
C TYR A 95 -2.35 -1.27 -23.37
N ARG A 96 -1.29 -0.44 -23.30
CA ARG A 96 -0.61 0.09 -24.49
C ARG A 96 0.00 -0.98 -25.39
N ALA A 97 0.65 -2.00 -24.82
CA ALA A 97 1.24 -3.11 -25.58
C ALA A 97 0.19 -3.95 -26.33
N LYS A 98 -1.05 -3.98 -25.84
CA LYS A 98 -2.20 -4.62 -26.51
C LYS A 98 -2.90 -3.70 -27.53
N GLY A 99 -2.33 -2.53 -27.82
CA GLY A 99 -2.91 -1.55 -28.75
C GLY A 99 -4.05 -0.71 -28.16
N GLY A 100 -4.22 -0.73 -26.83
CA GLY A 100 -5.19 0.12 -26.15
C GLY A 100 -4.81 1.59 -26.24
N LYS A 101 -5.67 2.41 -26.84
CA LYS A 101 -5.50 3.86 -26.94
C LYS A 101 -5.86 4.53 -25.62
N THR A 102 -5.08 5.52 -25.21
CA THR A 102 -5.41 6.34 -24.04
C THR A 102 -6.57 7.29 -24.35
N LEU A 103 -7.27 7.78 -23.33
CA LEU A 103 -8.35 8.76 -23.52
C LEU A 103 -7.85 10.01 -24.29
N THR A 104 -6.61 10.43 -24.05
CA THR A 104 -5.98 11.54 -24.79
C THR A 104 -5.75 11.20 -26.25
N GLU A 105 -5.25 10.02 -26.59
CA GLU A 105 -5.07 9.58 -27.99
C GLU A 105 -6.42 9.47 -28.71
N ILE A 106 -7.47 9.00 -28.02
CA ILE A 106 -8.84 8.96 -28.56
C ILE A 106 -9.37 10.37 -28.81
N ILE A 107 -9.15 11.29 -27.88
CA ILE A 107 -9.55 12.70 -28.04
C ILE A 107 -8.77 13.36 -29.18
N GLU A 108 -7.46 13.15 -29.26
CA GLU A 108 -6.61 13.70 -30.32
C GLU A 108 -6.99 13.14 -31.71
N GLU A 109 -7.23 11.84 -31.82
CA GLU A 109 -7.73 11.21 -33.05
C GLU A 109 -9.11 11.75 -33.43
N HIS A 110 -9.99 11.97 -32.45
CA HIS A 110 -11.31 12.53 -32.69
C HIS A 110 -11.25 14.01 -33.14
N VAL A 111 -10.43 14.83 -32.49
CA VAL A 111 -10.17 16.23 -32.89
C VAL A 111 -9.54 16.28 -34.28
N ALA A 112 -8.56 15.42 -34.57
CA ALA A 112 -7.91 15.32 -35.88
C ALA A 112 -8.88 14.82 -36.97
N SER A 113 -9.86 13.99 -36.62
CA SER A 113 -10.89 13.51 -37.55
C SER A 113 -11.89 14.60 -37.98
N GLY A 114 -11.82 15.80 -37.40
CA GLY A 114 -12.73 16.90 -37.71
C GLY A 114 -14.17 16.68 -37.23
N LEU A 115 -14.42 15.61 -36.46
CA LEU A 115 -15.69 15.38 -35.79
C LEU A 115 -15.83 16.38 -34.64
N CYS A 116 -16.64 17.40 -34.86
CA CYS A 116 -17.03 18.38 -33.85
C CYS A 116 -17.64 17.66 -32.65
N VAL A 117 -17.04 17.82 -31.47
CA VAL A 117 -17.63 17.37 -30.22
C VAL A 117 -18.84 18.26 -29.95
N ARG A 118 -20.03 17.76 -30.25
CA ARG A 118 -21.23 18.24 -29.59
C ARG A 118 -21.15 17.74 -28.14
N THR A 119 -20.44 18.45 -27.28
CA THR A 119 -20.45 18.19 -25.84
C THR A 119 -21.81 18.61 -25.31
N ASP A 120 -22.81 17.76 -25.48
CA ASP A 120 -24.01 17.82 -24.66
C ASP A 120 -23.63 17.27 -23.28
N PHE A 121 -22.80 18.01 -22.53
CA PHE A 121 -22.81 17.94 -21.08
C PHE A 121 -24.15 18.55 -20.63
N GLY A 122 -25.22 17.76 -20.80
CA GLY A 122 -26.53 18.06 -20.27
C GLY A 122 -26.46 18.05 -18.75
N PHE A 123 -26.14 19.21 -18.17
CA PHE A 123 -26.68 19.57 -16.87
C PHE A 123 -28.19 19.34 -16.98
N GLY A 124 -28.73 18.47 -16.13
CA GLY A 124 -30.15 18.15 -16.10
C GLY A 124 -30.98 19.41 -15.83
N ALA A 125 -31.38 20.10 -16.90
CA ALA A 125 -32.55 20.96 -16.88
C ALA A 125 -33.76 20.03 -16.91
N GLY A 126 -34.43 19.92 -15.77
CA GLY A 126 -35.73 19.28 -15.65
C GLY A 126 -36.67 19.81 -16.75
N ARG A 127 -37.36 18.86 -17.38
CA ARG A 127 -38.32 18.98 -18.48
C ARG A 127 -39.26 20.20 -18.37
N PRO A 128 -39.67 20.82 -19.50
CA PRO A 128 -40.93 21.54 -19.56
C PRO A 128 -42.07 20.53 -19.75
N GLY A 129 -42.90 20.37 -18.72
CA GLY A 129 -44.16 19.66 -18.78
C GLY A 129 -45.32 20.65 -18.85
N TRP A 130 -46.02 20.62 -19.98
CA TRP A 130 -47.31 21.20 -20.29
C TRP A 130 -48.29 21.34 -19.10
N VAL A 131 -48.82 22.56 -18.91
CA VAL A 131 -50.25 22.88 -18.76
C VAL A 131 -50.52 24.19 -19.48
#